data_AF-A0A2H6HBF3-F1
#
_entry.id   AF-A0A2H6HBF3-F1
#
_cell.length_a   1.000
_cell.length_b   1.000
_cell.length_c   1.000
_cell.angle_alpha   90.00
_cell.angle_beta   90.00
_cell.angle_gamma   90.00
#
_symmetry.space_group_name_H-M   'P 1'
#
loop_
_entity.id
_entity.type
_entity.pdbx_description
1 polymer ?
#
loop_
_entity_poly.entity_id
_entity_poly.type
_entity_poly.pdbx_seq_one_letter_code
_entity_poly.pdbx_strand_id
1 'polypeptide(L)' 'MLKGVNMPGITAPTEVWVQVAQRGCINGAWDWTVAKEVGDAETDIVGKPLPAGLVWVLTVMACRDLVPATAIEQGPPS' A
#
# COMPACT_ATOMS: atom_id res chain seq x y z
N MET A 1 6.68 -10.17 -15.81
CA MET A 1 7.15 -10.67 -14.50
C MET A 1 7.98 -9.57 -13.87
N LEU A 2 7.43 -8.85 -12.89
CA LEU A 2 8.20 -7.90 -12.10
C LEU A 2 9.19 -8.73 -11.28
N LYS A 3 10.43 -8.84 -11.76
CA LYS A 3 11.53 -9.41 -10.98
C LYS A 3 11.70 -8.55 -9.73
N GLY A 4 11.67 -9.21 -8.58
CA GLY A 4 11.68 -8.61 -7.25
C GLY A 4 12.62 -7.41 -7.14
N VAL A 5 12.02 -6.22 -7.08
CA VAL A 5 12.70 -5.07 -6.51
C VAL A 5 12.81 -5.38 -5.03
N ASN A 6 14.02 -5.63 -4.57
CA ASN A 6 14.32 -5.83 -3.16
C ASN A 6 14.21 -4.44 -2.49
N MET A 7 12.97 -3.94 -2.31
CA MET A 7 12.72 -2.74 -1.54
C MET A 7 12.85 -3.15 -0.06
N PRO A 8 13.79 -2.57 0.70
CA PRO A 8 13.87 -2.80 2.14
C PRO A 8 12.49 -2.55 2.76
N GLY A 9 11.89 -3.58 3.38
CA GLY A 9 10.54 -3.51 3.97
C GLY A 9 9.44 -4.31 3.25
N ILE A 10 9.71 -4.88 2.07
CA ILE A 10 8.80 -5.86 1.43
C ILE A 10 9.12 -7.25 1.98
N THR A 11 8.53 -7.58 3.13
CA THR A 11 8.66 -8.89 3.77
C THR A 11 7.42 -9.77 3.58
N ALA A 12 6.36 -9.30 2.93
CA ALA A 12 5.17 -10.10 2.63
C ALA A 12 5.26 -10.83 1.26
N PRO A 13 4.54 -11.96 1.07
CA PRO A 13 4.41 -12.62 -0.24
C PRO A 13 3.84 -11.66 -1.29
N THR A 14 4.14 -11.91 -2.57
CA THR A 14 3.69 -11.03 -3.67
C THR A 14 2.16 -10.97 -3.76
N GLU A 15 1.49 -12.08 -3.49
CA GLU A 15 0.03 -12.19 -3.49
C GLU A 15 -0.62 -11.29 -2.43
N VAL A 16 0.00 -11.17 -1.25
CA VAL A 16 -0.46 -10.28 -0.18
C VAL A 16 -0.38 -8.82 -0.66
N TRP A 17 0.71 -8.42 -1.29
CA TRP A 17 0.84 -7.05 -1.80
C TRP A 17 -0.13 -6.73 -2.94
N VAL A 18 -0.47 -7.69 -3.79
CA VAL A 18 -1.52 -7.53 -4.81
C VAL A 18 -2.88 -7.31 -4.15
N GLN A 19 -3.21 -8.10 -3.13
CA GLN A 19 -4.47 -7.95 -2.37
C GLN A 19 -4.52 -6.62 -1.62
N VAL A 20 -3.42 -6.21 -0.98
CA VAL A 20 -3.28 -4.91 -0.30
C VAL A 20 -3.51 -3.77 -1.28
N ALA A 21 -2.91 -3.81 -2.47
CA ALA A 21 -3.10 -2.78 -3.47
C ALA A 21 -4.55 -2.72 -4.00
N GLN A 22 -5.19 -3.87 -4.22
CA GLN A 22 -6.60 -3.94 -4.64
C GLN A 22 -7.55 -3.44 -3.54
N ARG A 23 -7.36 -3.90 -2.31
CA ARG A 23 -8.16 -3.49 -1.14
C ARG A 23 -7.94 -2.02 -0.82
N GLY A 24 -6.69 -1.57 -0.88
CA GLY A 24 -6.34 -0.16 -0.73
C GLY A 24 -7.02 0.71 -1.78
N CYS A 25 -7.06 0.26 -3.03
CA CYS A 25 -7.76 0.96 -4.10
C CYS A 25 -9.28 1.03 -3.87
N ILE A 26 -9.92 -0.05 -3.45
CA ILE A 26 -11.38 -0.06 -3.18
C ILE A 26 -11.72 0.82 -1.98
N ASN A 27 -10.89 0.80 -0.94
CA ASN A 27 -11.16 1.47 0.33
C ASN A 27 -10.69 2.93 0.36
N GLY A 28 -9.93 3.39 -0.64
CA GLY A 28 -9.40 4.74 -0.65
C GLY A 28 -8.11 4.92 0.15
N ALA A 29 -7.23 3.91 0.21
CA ALA A 29 -5.90 3.96 0.83
C ALA A 29 -4.88 4.87 0.11
N TRP A 30 -5.35 5.74 -0.78
CA TRP A 30 -4.64 6.97 -1.14
C TRP A 30 -4.79 8.05 -0.06
N ASP A 31 -5.81 7.95 0.81
CA ASP A 31 -5.85 8.63 2.10
C ASP A 31 -4.92 7.93 3.09
N TRP A 32 -4.10 8.71 3.80
CA TRP A 32 -3.10 8.17 4.72
C TRP A 32 -3.69 7.38 5.88
N THR A 33 -4.82 7.83 6.43
CA THR A 33 -5.50 7.16 7.53
C THR A 33 -5.95 5.77 7.09
N VAL A 34 -6.52 5.68 5.89
CA VAL A 34 -6.96 4.41 5.31
C VAL A 34 -5.77 3.52 4.97
N ALA A 35 -4.67 4.07 4.44
CA ALA A 35 -3.45 3.30 4.21
C ALA A 35 -2.89 2.68 5.49
N LYS A 36 -2.99 3.40 6.62
CA LYS A 36 -2.60 2.91 7.93
C LYS A 36 -3.53 1.81 8.42
N GLU A 37 -4.85 1.98 8.31
CA GLU A 37 -5.82 0.94 8.68
C GLU A 37 -5.62 -0.36 7.88
N VAL A 38 -5.36 -0.23 6.57
CA VAL A 38 -5.06 -1.39 5.70
C VAL A 38 -3.72 -2.02 6.08
N GLY A 39 -2.68 -1.22 6.37
CA GLY A 39 -1.39 -1.73 6.81
C GLY A 39 -1.42 -2.42 8.17
N ASP A 40 -2.23 -1.91 9.09
CA ASP A 40 -2.43 -2.49 10.42
C ASP A 40 -3.26 -3.79 10.38
N ALA A 41 -4.15 -3.93 9.39
CA ALA A 41 -4.99 -5.11 9.20
C ALA A 41 -4.30 -6.27 8.48
N GLU A 42 -3.25 -6.00 7.70
CA GLU A 42 -2.53 -6.99 6.90
C GLU A 42 -1.16 -7.27 7.51
N THR A 43 -0.65 -8.51 7.38
CA THR A 43 0.62 -8.91 8.00
C THR A 43 1.62 -9.47 7.01
N ASP A 44 2.91 -9.30 7.33
CA ASP A 44 4.02 -9.89 6.60
C ASP A 44 4.21 -11.38 6.93
N ILE A 45 5.22 -12.02 6.32
CA ILE A 45 5.49 -13.46 6.56
C ILE A 45 5.85 -13.81 8.01
N VAL A 46 6.21 -12.81 8.84
CA VAL A 46 6.53 -13.00 10.25
C VAL A 46 5.41 -12.50 11.18
N GLY A 47 4.23 -12.19 10.63
CA GLY A 47 3.03 -11.79 11.38
C GLY A 47 3.06 -10.34 11.86
N LYS A 48 3.93 -9.48 11.30
CA LYS A 48 4.00 -8.06 11.64
C LYS A 48 3.11 -7.24 10.71
N PRO A 49 2.47 -6.16 11.20
CA PRO A 49 1.75 -5.22 10.35
C PRO A 49 2.57 -4.72 9.17
N LEU A 50 1.91 -4.51 8.03
CA LEU A 50 2.56 -3.94 6.85
C LEU A 50 2.83 -2.43 7.04
N PRO A 51 3.96 -1.91 6.54
CA PRO A 51 4.23 -0.47 6.61
C PRO A 51 3.19 0.34 5.81
N ALA A 52 2.46 1.23 6.48
CA ALA A 52 1.45 2.10 5.87
C ALA A 52 2.00 2.92 4.68
N GLY A 53 3.25 3.36 4.74
CA GLY A 53 3.93 4.04 3.63
C GLY A 53 3.99 3.20 2.37
N LEU A 54 4.22 1.90 2.52
CA LEU A 54 4.33 0.97 1.40
C LEU A 54 2.94 0.62 0.84
N VAL A 55 1.95 0.46 1.71
CA VAL A 55 0.53 0.32 1.34
C VAL A 55 0.04 1.51 0.51
N TRP A 56 0.36 2.73 0.95
CA TRP A 56 0.00 3.96 0.25
C TRP A 56 0.64 4.03 -1.14
N VAL A 57 1.96 3.84 -1.23
CA VAL A 57 2.68 3.88 -2.52
C VAL A 57 2.13 2.83 -3.49
N LEU A 58 1.90 1.60 -3.03
CA LEU A 58 1.36 0.55 -3.87
C LEU A 58 -0.07 0.86 -4.33
N THR A 59 -0.91 1.42 -3.47
CA THR A 59 -2.27 1.84 -3.84
C THR A 59 -2.24 2.94 -4.89
N VAL A 60 -1.42 3.98 -4.70
CA VAL A 60 -1.27 5.06 -5.68
C VAL A 60 -0.74 4.55 -7.01
N MET A 61 0.23 3.63 -7.01
CA MET A 61 0.74 3.05 -8.26
C MET A 61 -0.26 2.12 -8.95
N ALA A 62 -0.97 1.28 -8.18
CA ALA A 62 -1.91 0.31 -8.73
C ALA A 62 -3.19 0.95 -9.26
N CYS A 63 -3.63 2.06 -8.67
CA CYS A 63 -4.88 2.72 -9.01
C CYS A 63 -4.73 4.20 -9.39
N ARG A 64 -3.58 4.58 -9.94
CA ARG A 64 -3.28 5.99 -10.26
C ARG A 64 -4.38 6.68 -11.07
N ASP A 65 -5.03 5.96 -11.99
CA ASP A 65 -6.04 6.53 -12.90
C ASP A 65 -7.40 6.72 -12.19
N LEU A 66 -7.56 6.17 -10.99
CA LEU A 66 -8.74 6.26 -10.13
C LEU A 66 -8.52 7.12 -8.87
N VAL A 67 -7.27 7.44 -8.55
CA VAL A 67 -6.89 8.22 -7.37
C VAL A 67 -7.15 9.71 -7.62
N PRO A 68 -7.77 10.45 -6.68
CA PRO A 68 -7.91 11.90 -6.78
C PRO A 68 -6.53 12.59 -6.83
N ALA A 69 -6.35 13.58 -7.71
CA ALA A 69 -5.08 14.32 -7.81
C ALA A 69 -4.62 14.93 -6.48
N THR A 70 -5.58 15.36 -5.65
CA THR A 70 -5.34 15.90 -4.31
C THR A 70 -4.72 14.90 -3.33
N ALA A 71 -4.89 13.59 -3.55
CA ALA A 71 -4.29 12.58 -2.69
C ALA A 71 -2.77 12.46 -2.90
N ILE A 72 -2.29 12.69 -4.12
CA ILE A 72 -0.85 12.74 -4.43
C ILE A 72 -0.21 13.97 -3.76
N GLU A 73 -0.94 15.09 -3.73
CA GLU A 73 -0.46 16.33 -3.10
C GLU A 73 -0.40 16.25 -1.57
N GLN A 74 -1.34 15.53 -0.95
CA GLN A 74 -1.39 15.36 0.50
C GLN A 74 -0.35 14.38 1.02
N GLY A 75 -0.07 13.31 0.27
CA GLY A 75 1.00 12.36 0.57
C GLY A 75 0.90 11.69 1.95
N PRO A 76 1.86 10.82 2.29
CA PRO A 76 2.11 10.45 3.67
C PRO A 76 2.71 11.64 4.45
N PRO A 77 2.37 11.83 5.74
CA PRO A 77 3.01 12.83 6.59
C PRO A 77 4.51 12.56 6.73
N SER A 78 5.31 13.63 6.79
CA SER A 78 6.77 13.62 6.94
C SER A 78 7.25 13.08 8.29
#